data_AF-A0A835X2F8-F1
#
_entry.id   AF-A0A835X2F8-F1
#
_cell.length_a   1.000
_cell.length_b   1.000
_cell.length_c   1.000
_cell.angle_alpha   90.00
_cell.angle_beta   90.00
_cell.angle_gamma   90.00
#
_symmetry.space_group_name_H-M   'P 1'
#
loop_
_entity.id
_entity.type
_entity.pdbx_description
1 polymer ?
#
loop_
_entity_poly.entity_id
_entity_poly.type
_entity_poly.pdbx_seq_one_letter_code
_entity_poly.pdbx_strand_id
1 'polypeptide(L)'
;MLKDVHEGTSGNLTTYGPSKLTCSSGVFDSNWIILVEGRADIINLLRAGYDNALAIEGAKIDESIKEICDSKDNVIAFLDGDRAGGFILKELKSVVNIDYELRADSGVEVEELTPQRIDEILRPVAEKLKEQTTPTIKSEADGPIAEIASKIYPNLNETLEAVGIDNDQKEIFKVPISELVGKLSTQSGVKYLILDGIITQRLLEAAKNAGIECVIGHRVAKLTNSTELTLKTFSELGLA
;
A
#
# COMPACT_ATOMS: atom_id res chain seq x y z
N MET A 1 32.83 17.67 -9.35
CA MET A 1 31.68 16.79 -9.65
C MET A 1 31.50 15.88 -8.46
N LEU A 2 30.33 15.94 -7.82
CA LEU A 2 29.72 14.97 -6.91
C LEU A 2 28.52 15.67 -6.29
N LYS A 3 27.45 15.77 -7.06
CA LYS A 3 26.09 15.99 -6.58
C LYS A 3 25.33 14.79 -7.09
N ASP A 4 24.99 13.90 -6.18
CA ASP A 4 23.85 12.97 -6.26
C ASP A 4 23.72 12.37 -4.86
N VAL A 5 23.31 13.22 -3.91
CA VAL A 5 22.68 12.73 -2.69
C VAL A 5 21.23 12.54 -3.07
N HIS A 6 20.83 11.28 -3.17
CA HIS A 6 19.46 10.85 -3.34
C HIS A 6 18.64 11.49 -2.20
N GLU A 7 17.86 12.53 -2.50
CA GLU A 7 16.80 13.01 -1.59
C GLU A 7 15.71 11.93 -1.58
N GLY A 8 15.92 10.89 -0.77
CA GLY A 8 14.88 9.92 -0.48
C GLY A 8 13.77 10.63 0.28
N THR A 9 12.52 10.46 -0.17
CA THR A 9 11.32 10.82 0.58
C THR A 9 11.45 10.23 1.98
N SER A 10 11.74 11.07 2.97
CA SER A 10 12.14 10.61 4.30
C SER A 10 10.92 10.02 5.01
N GLY A 11 10.83 8.68 5.05
CA GLY A 11 9.93 8.00 5.96
C GLY A 11 10.16 8.49 7.38
N ASN A 12 9.10 8.94 8.05
CA ASN A 12 9.19 9.48 9.41
C ASN A 12 8.77 8.42 10.42
N LEU A 13 9.38 8.45 11.62
CA LEU A 13 8.91 7.65 12.75
C LEU A 13 7.53 8.16 13.22
N THR A 14 6.66 7.23 13.54
CA THR A 14 5.32 7.45 14.08
C THR A 14 4.92 6.27 14.96
N THR A 15 3.64 6.18 15.33
CA THR A 15 3.11 5.12 16.19
C THR A 15 1.84 4.52 15.63
N TYR A 16 1.63 3.22 15.87
CA TYR A 16 0.43 2.50 15.51
C TYR A 16 -0.33 1.98 16.75
N GLY A 17 -1.66 2.03 16.68
CA GLY A 17 -2.55 1.37 17.63
C GLY A 17 -2.60 1.98 19.03
N PRO A 18 -3.47 1.45 19.91
CA PRO A 18 -3.63 1.92 21.29
C PRO A 18 -2.35 1.75 22.12
N SER A 19 -1.54 0.72 21.81
CA SER A 19 -0.27 0.42 22.48
C SER A 19 0.89 1.29 21.98
N LYS A 20 0.64 2.20 21.03
CA LYS A 20 1.62 3.15 20.46
C LYS A 20 2.90 2.48 19.97
N LEU A 21 2.76 1.36 19.28
CA LEU A 21 3.87 0.61 18.70
C LEU A 21 4.65 1.52 17.75
N THR A 22 5.97 1.62 17.93
CA THR A 22 6.80 2.43 17.04
C THR A 22 6.78 1.85 15.62
N CYS A 23 6.53 2.68 14.63
CA CYS A 23 6.56 2.30 13.23
C CYS A 23 7.07 3.44 12.35
N SER A 24 7.42 3.15 11.11
CA SER A 24 7.65 4.16 10.07
C SER A 24 6.36 4.52 9.34
N SER A 25 6.28 5.72 8.77
CA SER A 25 5.05 6.24 8.15
C SER A 25 4.53 5.41 6.97
N GLY A 26 5.39 4.74 6.21
CA GLY A 26 4.98 3.93 5.05
C GLY A 26 4.20 2.68 5.41
N VAL A 27 4.12 2.28 6.70
CA VAL A 27 3.28 1.14 7.12
C VAL A 27 1.78 1.36 6.85
N PHE A 28 1.32 2.59 6.69
CA PHE A 28 -0.08 2.88 6.41
C PHE A 28 -0.46 2.72 4.94
N ASP A 29 0.50 2.96 4.05
CA ASP A 29 0.28 2.99 2.59
C ASP A 29 0.79 1.71 1.91
N SER A 30 1.79 1.03 2.48
CA SER A 30 2.37 -0.19 1.90
C SER A 30 1.46 -1.41 2.08
N ASN A 31 1.34 -2.23 1.03
CA ASN A 31 0.61 -3.52 1.10
C ASN A 31 1.38 -4.61 1.86
N TRP A 32 2.67 -4.41 2.13
CA TRP A 32 3.49 -5.35 2.90
C TRP A 32 4.24 -4.63 4.03
N ILE A 33 4.58 -5.35 5.09
CA ILE A 33 5.18 -4.81 6.31
C ILE A 33 6.41 -5.61 6.76
N ILE A 34 7.36 -4.92 7.37
CA ILE A 34 8.54 -5.51 8.01
C ILE A 34 8.40 -5.40 9.53
N LEU A 35 8.36 -6.54 10.22
CA LEU A 35 8.39 -6.62 11.68
C LEU A 35 9.84 -6.70 12.16
N VAL A 36 10.22 -5.80 13.06
CA VAL A 36 11.55 -5.72 13.68
C VAL A 36 11.43 -5.70 15.21
N GLU A 37 12.53 -5.93 15.93
CA GLU A 37 12.49 -6.04 17.40
C GLU A 37 12.26 -4.68 18.06
N GLY A 38 12.93 -3.66 17.56
CA GLY A 38 13.00 -2.36 18.23
C GLY A 38 12.98 -1.15 17.30
N ARG A 39 12.94 0.00 17.96
CA ARG A 39 12.94 1.31 17.31
C ARG A 39 14.22 1.59 16.52
N ALA A 40 15.37 1.13 17.02
CA ALA A 40 16.66 1.40 16.38
C ALA A 40 16.78 0.67 15.04
N ASP A 41 16.21 -0.53 14.93
CA ASP A 41 16.08 -1.26 13.67
C ASP A 41 15.31 -0.43 12.63
N ILE A 42 14.17 0.14 13.01
CA ILE A 42 13.37 1.01 12.11
C ILE A 42 14.22 2.18 11.62
N ILE A 43 14.99 2.83 12.49
CA ILE A 43 15.86 3.95 12.10
C ILE A 43 16.89 3.47 11.08
N ASN A 44 17.44 2.27 11.23
CA ASN A 44 18.42 1.73 10.32
C ASN A 44 17.80 1.31 8.97
N LEU A 45 16.60 0.72 8.99
CA LEU A 45 15.81 0.41 7.81
C LEU A 45 15.44 1.66 7.01
N LEU A 46 15.05 2.74 7.70
CA LEU A 46 14.78 4.05 7.06
C LEU A 46 16.02 4.60 6.34
N ARG A 47 17.21 4.47 6.95
CA ARG A 47 18.48 4.85 6.31
C ARG A 47 18.79 3.99 5.08
N ALA A 48 18.29 2.76 5.04
CA ALA A 48 18.40 1.84 3.91
C ALA A 48 17.29 2.04 2.85
N GLY A 49 16.35 2.96 3.08
CA GLY A 49 15.26 3.26 2.15
C GLY A 49 13.99 2.39 2.32
N TYR A 50 13.87 1.67 3.43
CA TYR A 50 12.68 0.89 3.79
C TYR A 50 11.86 1.65 4.83
N ASP A 51 10.68 2.14 4.45
CA ASP A 51 9.82 2.97 5.29
C ASP A 51 8.51 2.30 5.73
N ASN A 52 8.42 0.98 5.61
CA ASN A 52 7.27 0.14 5.94
C ASN A 52 7.56 -0.85 7.09
N ALA A 53 8.27 -0.40 8.14
CA ALA A 53 8.65 -1.21 9.29
C ALA A 53 7.85 -0.89 10.57
N LEU A 54 7.59 -1.90 11.39
CA LEU A 54 6.94 -1.81 12.70
C LEU A 54 7.72 -2.60 13.75
N ALA A 55 7.96 -1.98 14.90
CA ALA A 55 8.64 -2.59 16.03
C ALA A 55 7.64 -3.34 16.89
N ILE A 56 8.03 -4.54 17.31
CA ILE A 56 7.21 -5.41 18.16
C ILE A 56 7.46 -5.19 19.66
N GLU A 57 8.45 -4.37 20.01
CA GLU A 57 8.75 -3.86 21.37
C GLU A 57 8.54 -4.90 22.50
N GLY A 58 9.32 -5.98 22.50
CA GLY A 58 9.58 -6.84 23.66
C GLY A 58 8.41 -7.64 24.26
N ALA A 59 8.49 -8.97 24.09
CA ALA A 59 7.90 -10.09 24.84
C ALA A 59 6.37 -10.24 24.95
N LYS A 60 5.56 -9.23 24.59
CA LYS A 60 4.11 -9.43 24.52
C LYS A 60 3.59 -8.93 23.19
N ILE A 61 3.39 -9.88 22.28
CA ILE A 61 2.77 -9.60 21.00
C ILE A 61 1.33 -9.15 21.26
N ASP A 62 1.09 -7.87 21.03
CA ASP A 62 -0.19 -7.19 21.24
C ASP A 62 -1.17 -7.52 20.11
N GLU A 63 -2.48 -7.49 20.38
CA GLU A 63 -3.52 -7.66 19.35
C GLU A 63 -3.35 -6.64 18.21
N SER A 64 -2.82 -5.45 18.51
CA SER A 64 -2.50 -4.42 17.51
C SER A 64 -1.52 -4.90 16.44
N ILE A 65 -0.56 -5.77 16.78
CA ILE A 65 0.41 -6.33 15.81
C ILE A 65 -0.33 -7.28 14.86
N LYS A 66 -1.26 -8.07 15.41
CA LYS A 66 -2.07 -8.98 14.61
C LYS A 66 -3.02 -8.22 13.69
N GLU A 67 -3.72 -7.21 14.20
CA GLU A 67 -4.63 -6.37 13.40
C GLU A 67 -3.93 -5.71 12.20
N ILE A 68 -2.73 -5.15 12.40
CA ILE A 68 -1.99 -4.56 11.28
C ILE A 68 -1.49 -5.63 10.32
N CYS A 69 -0.99 -6.77 10.79
CA CYS A 69 -0.53 -7.86 9.93
C CYS A 69 -1.65 -8.44 9.06
N ASP A 70 -2.85 -8.64 9.63
CA ASP A 70 -4.03 -9.12 8.91
C ASP A 70 -4.52 -8.13 7.82
N SER A 71 -4.10 -6.87 7.90
CA SER A 71 -4.41 -5.85 6.89
C SER A 71 -3.41 -5.76 5.73
N LYS A 72 -2.36 -6.58 5.76
CA LYS A 72 -1.27 -6.59 4.76
C LYS A 72 -1.33 -7.86 3.92
N ASP A 73 -0.94 -7.74 2.65
CA ASP A 73 -0.80 -8.87 1.74
C ASP A 73 0.38 -9.74 2.13
N ASN A 74 1.45 -9.13 2.65
CA ASN A 74 2.65 -9.83 3.06
C ASN A 74 3.28 -9.29 4.36
N VAL A 75 3.75 -10.21 5.19
CA VAL A 75 4.41 -9.94 6.47
C VAL A 75 5.82 -10.55 6.44
N ILE A 76 6.82 -9.69 6.65
CA ILE A 76 8.22 -10.08 6.77
C ILE A 76 8.64 -9.92 8.22
N ALA A 77 9.32 -10.91 8.79
CA ALA A 77 10.07 -10.73 10.03
C ALA A 77 11.55 -10.54 9.72
N PHE A 78 12.15 -9.46 10.20
CA PHE A 78 13.59 -9.21 10.10
C PHE A 78 14.15 -8.95 11.50
N LEU A 79 14.80 -9.98 12.06
CA LEU A 79 15.17 -10.03 13.47
C LEU A 79 16.69 -10.25 13.64
N ASP A 80 17.18 -10.07 14.87
CA ASP A 80 18.61 -10.07 15.16
C ASP A 80 19.28 -11.41 14.87
N GLY A 81 20.58 -11.43 14.62
CA GLY A 81 21.34 -12.62 14.28
C GLY A 81 21.63 -13.54 15.46
N ASP A 82 20.96 -13.37 16.59
CA ASP A 82 21.31 -13.96 17.88
C ASP A 82 20.27 -15.02 18.36
N ARG A 83 20.44 -15.52 19.58
CA ARG A 83 19.49 -16.50 20.14
C ARG A 83 18.18 -15.84 20.59
N ALA A 84 18.21 -14.60 21.08
CA ALA A 84 17.03 -13.90 21.55
C ALA A 84 16.04 -13.64 20.41
N GLY A 85 16.51 -13.13 19.27
CA GLY A 85 15.71 -12.96 18.07
C GLY A 85 15.12 -14.28 17.58
N GLY A 86 15.78 -15.41 17.85
CA GLY A 86 15.26 -16.76 17.53
C GLY A 86 14.00 -17.11 18.32
N PHE A 87 13.96 -16.74 19.59
CA PHE A 87 12.78 -16.93 20.43
C PHE A 87 11.65 -15.98 20.05
N ILE A 88 11.98 -14.73 19.72
CA ILE A 88 11.02 -13.73 19.26
C ILE A 88 10.33 -14.18 17.96
N LEU A 89 11.10 -14.70 17.00
CA LEU A 89 10.53 -15.25 15.75
C LEU A 89 9.51 -16.36 16.04
N LYS A 90 9.84 -17.25 16.98
CA LYS A 90 8.96 -18.36 17.36
C LYS A 90 7.68 -17.87 18.02
N GLU A 91 7.77 -16.83 18.85
CA GLU A 91 6.62 -16.18 19.46
C GLU A 91 5.74 -15.52 18.40
N LEU A 92 6.34 -14.74 17.48
CA LEU A 92 5.62 -14.06 16.38
C LEU A 92 4.83 -15.05 15.54
N LYS A 93 5.45 -16.15 15.12
CA LYS A 93 4.77 -17.20 14.33
C LYS A 93 3.62 -17.88 15.04
N SER A 94 3.51 -17.76 16.36
CA SER A 94 2.37 -18.30 17.11
C SER A 94 1.14 -17.39 17.07
N VAL A 95 1.30 -16.12 16.67
CA VAL A 95 0.26 -15.09 16.71
C VAL A 95 -0.05 -14.53 15.31
N VAL A 96 0.96 -14.38 14.46
CA VAL A 96 0.86 -13.81 13.12
C VAL A 96 1.39 -14.76 12.05
N ASN A 97 0.80 -14.71 10.85
CA ASN A 97 1.33 -15.42 9.70
C ASN A 97 2.51 -14.63 9.11
N ILE A 98 3.67 -15.27 8.93
CA ILE A 98 4.90 -14.65 8.43
C ILE A 98 5.24 -15.32 7.10
N ASP A 99 5.31 -14.53 6.04
CA ASP A 99 5.62 -15.01 4.69
C ASP A 99 7.13 -15.17 4.46
N TYR A 100 7.91 -14.25 5.04
CA TYR A 100 9.37 -14.24 4.90
C TYR A 100 10.05 -14.08 6.25
N GLU A 101 10.98 -14.98 6.53
CA GLU A 101 11.79 -14.99 7.75
C GLU A 101 13.22 -14.59 7.39
N LEU A 102 13.62 -13.40 7.79
CA LEU A 102 14.94 -12.83 7.56
C LEU A 102 15.66 -12.62 8.90
N ARG A 103 16.99 -12.72 8.84
CA ARG A 103 17.87 -12.56 10.01
C ARG A 103 19.04 -11.68 9.65
N ALA A 104 19.48 -10.88 10.61
CA ALA A 104 20.79 -10.23 10.54
C ALA A 104 21.91 -11.29 10.53
N ASP A 105 23.12 -10.84 10.19
CA ASP A 105 24.31 -11.69 10.20
C ASP A 105 24.53 -12.30 11.59
N SER A 106 25.09 -13.52 11.66
CA SER A 106 25.20 -14.27 12.91
C SER A 106 25.87 -13.45 14.04
N GLY A 107 25.13 -13.25 15.13
CA GLY A 107 25.58 -12.48 16.30
C GLY A 107 25.59 -10.95 16.11
N VAL A 108 24.97 -10.44 15.05
CA VAL A 108 24.84 -9.00 14.75
C VAL A 108 23.38 -8.59 14.92
N GLU A 109 23.14 -7.42 15.51
CA GLU A 109 21.80 -6.84 15.64
C GLU A 109 21.40 -6.07 14.38
N VAL A 110 20.11 -5.95 14.08
CA VAL A 110 19.64 -5.23 12.89
C VAL A 110 20.05 -3.75 12.95
N GLU A 111 20.07 -3.14 14.14
CA GLU A 111 20.56 -1.78 14.36
C GLU A 111 22.06 -1.56 14.04
N GLU A 112 22.87 -2.63 14.04
CA GLU A 112 24.32 -2.59 13.79
C GLU A 112 24.69 -2.80 12.32
N LEU A 113 23.76 -3.29 11.50
CA LEU A 113 24.00 -3.50 10.07
C LEU A 113 24.27 -2.18 9.34
N THR A 114 25.05 -2.23 8.27
CA THR A 114 25.14 -1.08 7.36
C THR A 114 23.87 -0.99 6.52
N PRO A 115 23.45 0.21 6.08
CA PRO A 115 22.28 0.36 5.20
C PRO A 115 22.39 -0.48 3.91
N GLN A 116 23.60 -0.60 3.36
CA GLN A 116 23.86 -1.47 2.22
C GLN A 116 23.61 -2.94 2.55
N ARG A 117 24.02 -3.40 3.74
CA ARG A 117 23.82 -4.80 4.14
C ARG A 117 22.35 -5.11 4.40
N ILE A 118 21.60 -4.18 4.99
CA ILE A 118 20.14 -4.27 5.11
C ILE A 118 19.50 -4.47 3.74
N ASP A 119 19.89 -3.63 2.78
CA ASP A 119 19.35 -3.71 1.43
C ASP A 119 19.74 -5.02 0.73
N GLU A 120 20.97 -5.51 0.87
CA GLU A 120 21.35 -6.84 0.35
C GLU A 120 20.49 -7.99 0.89
N ILE A 121 20.05 -7.91 2.16
CA ILE A 121 19.20 -8.92 2.81
C ILE A 121 17.74 -8.79 2.36
N LEU A 122 17.20 -7.56 2.33
CA LEU A 122 15.79 -7.30 2.06
C LEU A 122 15.45 -7.27 0.56
N ARG A 123 16.37 -6.78 -0.30
CA ARG A 123 16.10 -6.54 -1.72
C ARG A 123 15.57 -7.77 -2.46
N PRO A 124 16.08 -9.01 -2.27
CA PRO A 124 15.54 -10.18 -2.96
C PRO A 124 14.07 -10.48 -2.62
N VAL A 125 13.63 -10.15 -1.41
CA VAL A 125 12.22 -10.28 -1.00
C VAL A 125 11.43 -9.08 -1.50
N ALA A 126 11.95 -7.87 -1.33
CA ALA A 126 11.29 -6.66 -1.79
C ALA A 126 11.09 -6.63 -3.32
N GLU A 127 12.03 -7.16 -4.11
CA GLU A 127 11.89 -7.32 -5.56
C GLU A 127 10.82 -8.34 -5.91
N LYS A 128 10.77 -9.50 -5.23
CA LYS A 128 9.69 -10.49 -5.42
C LYS A 128 8.32 -9.92 -5.08
N LEU A 129 8.23 -9.18 -3.97
CA LEU A 129 7.00 -8.52 -3.57
C LEU A 129 6.63 -7.42 -4.55
N LYS A 130 7.61 -6.65 -5.06
CA LYS A 130 7.41 -5.69 -6.15
C LYS A 130 6.97 -6.34 -7.43
N GLU A 131 7.47 -7.53 -7.78
CA GLU A 131 7.06 -8.31 -8.95
C GLU A 131 5.68 -8.97 -8.76
N GLN A 132 5.26 -9.21 -7.51
CA GLN A 132 3.92 -9.68 -7.16
C GLN A 132 2.91 -8.52 -7.09
N THR A 133 3.35 -7.30 -6.76
CA THR A 133 2.56 -6.06 -6.84
C THR A 133 2.65 -5.40 -8.22
N THR A 134 3.64 -5.77 -9.04
CA THR A 134 3.62 -5.52 -10.49
C THR A 134 2.60 -6.52 -11.02
N PRO A 135 1.43 -6.10 -11.48
CA PRO A 135 0.38 -7.05 -11.80
C PRO A 135 0.89 -7.98 -12.90
N THR A 136 1.10 -9.25 -12.54
CA THR A 136 0.99 -10.33 -13.51
C THR A 136 -0.32 -10.11 -14.25
N ILE A 137 -0.22 -9.74 -15.52
CA ILE A 137 -1.37 -9.44 -16.36
C ILE A 137 -2.33 -10.63 -16.34
N LYS A 138 -3.63 -10.32 -16.23
CA LYS A 138 -4.82 -10.97 -16.86
C LYS A 138 -5.88 -11.46 -15.89
N SER A 139 -6.69 -10.52 -15.40
CA SER A 139 -8.13 -10.62 -15.71
C SER A 139 -8.26 -10.20 -17.18
N GLU A 140 -8.78 -11.05 -18.08
CA GLU A 140 -9.06 -10.66 -19.48
C GLU A 140 -10.02 -9.45 -19.58
N ALA A 141 -10.67 -9.05 -18.48
CA ALA A 141 -11.56 -7.90 -18.40
C ALA A 141 -10.86 -6.56 -18.07
N ASP A 142 -9.61 -6.56 -17.60
CA ASP A 142 -8.94 -5.33 -17.12
C ASP A 142 -8.17 -4.59 -18.23
N GLY A 143 -7.89 -5.23 -19.37
CA GLY A 143 -7.18 -4.63 -20.50
C GLY A 143 -7.83 -3.33 -21.01
N PRO A 144 -9.15 -3.35 -21.32
CA PRO A 144 -9.86 -2.13 -21.71
C PRO A 144 -9.86 -1.04 -20.63
N ILE A 145 -9.91 -1.42 -19.35
CA ILE A 145 -9.96 -0.49 -18.21
C ILE A 145 -8.63 0.23 -18.03
N ALA A 146 -7.52 -0.51 -18.09
CA ALA A 146 -6.17 0.03 -17.99
C ALA A 146 -5.86 0.99 -19.16
N GLU A 147 -6.27 0.64 -20.39
CA GLU A 147 -6.10 1.51 -21.56
C GLU A 147 -6.85 2.83 -21.39
N ILE A 148 -8.11 2.81 -20.94
CA ILE A 148 -8.89 4.03 -20.71
C ILE A 148 -8.23 4.87 -19.62
N ALA A 149 -7.85 4.26 -18.49
CA ALA A 149 -7.20 4.94 -17.39
C ALA A 149 -5.87 5.59 -17.82
N SER A 150 -5.05 4.91 -18.63
CA SER A 150 -3.76 5.41 -19.11
C SER A 150 -3.88 6.67 -19.99
N LYS A 151 -4.97 6.80 -20.75
CA LYS A 151 -5.24 7.98 -21.60
C LYS A 151 -5.68 9.19 -20.77
N ILE A 152 -6.38 8.94 -19.66
CA ILE A 152 -7.03 9.99 -18.87
C ILE A 152 -6.12 10.46 -17.72
N TYR A 153 -5.43 9.54 -17.06
CA TYR A 153 -4.62 9.82 -15.87
C TYR A 153 -3.63 11.00 -16.03
N PRO A 154 -2.86 11.13 -17.14
CA PRO A 154 -1.93 12.25 -17.30
C PRO A 154 -2.59 13.65 -17.27
N ASN A 155 -3.86 13.75 -17.63
CA ASN A 155 -4.62 15.01 -17.67
C ASN A 155 -5.59 15.16 -16.49
N LEU A 156 -5.59 14.19 -15.57
CA LEU A 156 -6.47 14.13 -14.42
C LEU A 156 -5.70 14.18 -13.10
N ASN A 157 -4.48 13.62 -13.06
CA ASN A 157 -3.63 13.63 -11.88
C ASN A 157 -3.37 15.08 -11.42
N GLU A 158 -3.50 15.32 -10.11
CA GLU A 158 -3.37 16.63 -9.46
C GLU A 158 -4.43 17.69 -9.84
N THR A 159 -5.56 17.31 -10.44
CA THR A 159 -6.65 18.25 -10.75
C THR A 159 -7.82 18.24 -9.77
N LEU A 160 -7.94 17.22 -8.90
CA LEU A 160 -9.09 16.97 -8.01
C LEU A 160 -10.43 16.85 -8.74
N GLU A 161 -10.38 16.42 -9.99
CA GLU A 161 -11.55 16.22 -10.84
C GLU A 161 -11.84 14.72 -11.02
N ALA A 162 -12.99 14.44 -11.61
CA ALA A 162 -13.41 13.12 -12.02
C ALA A 162 -14.01 13.14 -13.42
N VAL A 163 -13.76 12.06 -14.15
CA VAL A 163 -14.18 11.84 -15.53
C VAL A 163 -15.09 10.62 -15.58
N GLY A 164 -16.27 10.80 -16.16
CA GLY A 164 -17.22 9.72 -16.45
C GLY A 164 -17.11 9.29 -17.91
N ILE A 165 -16.95 7.99 -18.14
CA ILE A 165 -16.77 7.38 -19.47
C ILE A 165 -17.91 6.40 -19.74
N ASP A 166 -18.44 6.39 -20.97
CA ASP A 166 -19.46 5.45 -21.43
C ASP A 166 -18.89 4.11 -21.94
N ASN A 167 -19.77 3.28 -22.52
CA ASN A 167 -19.40 1.99 -23.13
C ASN A 167 -18.48 2.12 -24.35
N ASP A 168 -18.53 3.26 -25.05
CA ASP A 168 -17.81 3.54 -26.29
C ASP A 168 -16.47 4.27 -26.02
N GLN A 169 -16.02 4.29 -24.76
CA GLN A 169 -14.83 5.01 -24.30
C GLN A 169 -14.90 6.53 -24.49
N LYS A 170 -16.10 7.10 -24.56
CA LYS A 170 -16.29 8.53 -24.73
C LYS A 170 -16.50 9.21 -23.38
N GLU A 171 -15.88 10.37 -23.22
CA GLU A 171 -16.13 11.25 -22.09
C GLU A 171 -17.57 11.78 -22.11
N ILE A 172 -18.30 11.47 -21.05
CA ILE A 172 -19.65 11.97 -20.79
C ILE A 172 -19.56 13.30 -20.03
N PHE A 173 -18.67 13.36 -19.05
CA PHE A 173 -18.42 14.55 -18.25
C PHE A 173 -17.03 14.54 -17.63
N LYS A 174 -16.56 15.73 -17.31
CA LYS A 174 -15.45 16.00 -16.38
C LYS A 174 -15.90 17.06 -15.39
N VAL A 175 -15.85 16.77 -14.09
CA VAL A 175 -16.34 17.65 -13.01
C VAL A 175 -15.43 17.58 -11.78
N PRO A 176 -15.39 18.61 -10.92
CA PRO A 176 -14.74 18.54 -9.62
C PRO A 176 -15.32 17.42 -8.75
N ILE A 177 -14.48 16.78 -7.92
CA ILE A 177 -14.92 15.70 -7.02
C ILE A 177 -16.02 16.16 -6.04
N SER A 178 -16.00 17.44 -5.66
CA SER A 178 -17.03 18.03 -4.79
C SER A 178 -18.44 17.98 -5.40
N GLU A 179 -18.55 18.02 -6.73
CA GLU A 179 -19.81 18.02 -7.48
C GLU A 179 -20.23 16.63 -7.95
N LEU A 180 -19.29 15.68 -7.93
CA LEU A 180 -19.45 14.35 -8.53
C LEU A 180 -20.67 13.58 -8.04
N VAL A 181 -20.95 13.59 -6.72
CA VAL A 181 -22.12 12.90 -6.16
C VAL A 181 -23.45 13.47 -6.72
N GLY A 182 -23.53 14.79 -6.91
CA GLY A 182 -24.70 15.43 -7.53
C GLY A 182 -24.77 15.18 -9.03
N LYS A 183 -23.62 15.05 -9.70
CA LYS A 183 -23.57 14.71 -11.12
C LYS A 183 -24.05 13.28 -11.37
N LEU A 184 -23.60 12.31 -10.55
CA LEU A 184 -23.98 10.90 -10.67
C LEU A 184 -25.46 10.64 -10.38
N SER A 185 -26.14 11.48 -9.60
CA SER A 185 -27.57 11.31 -9.35
C SER A 185 -28.47 11.74 -10.51
N THR A 186 -27.94 12.53 -11.46
CA THR A 186 -28.69 13.09 -12.60
C THR A 186 -28.23 12.54 -13.95
N GLN A 187 -27.02 11.97 -14.01
CA GLN A 187 -26.43 11.42 -15.21
C GLN A 187 -26.58 9.90 -15.25
N SER A 188 -26.91 9.35 -16.42
CA SER A 188 -26.93 7.91 -16.69
C SER A 188 -26.03 7.57 -17.88
N GLY A 189 -25.78 6.27 -18.09
CA GLY A 189 -24.95 5.77 -19.19
C GLY A 189 -23.44 5.81 -18.91
N VAL A 190 -23.05 6.10 -17.67
CA VAL A 190 -21.65 6.07 -17.23
C VAL A 190 -21.29 4.63 -16.88
N LYS A 191 -20.27 4.07 -17.54
CA LYS A 191 -19.77 2.73 -17.25
C LYS A 191 -18.52 2.74 -16.39
N TYR A 192 -17.60 3.67 -16.65
CA TYR A 192 -16.35 3.82 -15.91
C TYR A 192 -16.27 5.22 -15.28
N LEU A 193 -15.82 5.27 -14.04
CA LEU A 193 -15.58 6.52 -13.32
C LEU A 193 -14.12 6.58 -12.90
N ILE A 194 -13.42 7.65 -13.27
CA ILE A 194 -11.99 7.83 -12.99
C ILE A 194 -11.85 9.15 -12.25
N LEU A 195 -11.20 9.14 -11.08
CA LEU A 195 -11.08 10.34 -10.25
C LEU A 195 -9.68 10.54 -9.68
N ASP A 196 -9.24 11.79 -9.63
CA ASP A 196 -8.06 12.21 -8.87
C ASP A 196 -8.41 12.36 -7.38
N GLY A 197 -8.66 11.23 -6.72
CA GLY A 197 -8.98 11.22 -5.30
C GLY A 197 -9.22 9.85 -4.69
N ILE A 198 -9.75 9.89 -3.47
CA ILE A 198 -10.06 8.72 -2.66
C ILE A 198 -11.44 8.17 -3.03
N ILE A 199 -11.52 6.87 -3.27
CA ILE A 199 -12.79 6.15 -3.40
C ILE A 199 -13.37 5.96 -1.99
N THR A 200 -14.34 6.82 -1.64
CA THR A 200 -15.04 6.78 -0.34
C THR A 200 -16.33 5.98 -0.42
N GLN A 201 -16.87 5.52 0.72
CA GLN A 201 -18.15 4.82 0.80
C GLN A 201 -19.30 5.63 0.16
N ARG A 202 -19.36 6.94 0.42
CA ARG A 202 -20.39 7.83 -0.16
C ARG A 202 -20.29 7.91 -1.68
N LEU A 203 -19.07 7.96 -2.21
CA LEU A 203 -18.83 7.97 -3.65
C LEU A 203 -19.24 6.64 -4.27
N LEU A 204 -18.86 5.53 -3.63
CA LEU A 204 -19.17 4.17 -4.08
C LEU A 204 -20.68 3.95 -4.19
N GLU A 205 -21.44 4.38 -3.18
CA GLU A 205 -22.90 4.29 -3.19
C GLU A 205 -23.53 5.12 -4.31
N ALA A 206 -23.02 6.34 -4.54
CA ALA A 206 -23.47 7.17 -5.65
C ALA A 206 -23.16 6.52 -7.00
N ALA A 207 -21.99 5.93 -7.16
CA ALA A 207 -21.59 5.22 -8.37
C ALA A 207 -22.45 3.97 -8.63
N LYS A 208 -22.75 3.21 -7.58
CA LYS A 208 -23.67 2.06 -7.62
C LYS A 208 -25.05 2.46 -8.13
N ASN A 209 -25.61 3.53 -7.56
CA ASN A 209 -26.94 4.02 -7.96
C ASN A 209 -26.97 4.55 -9.40
N ALA A 210 -25.84 5.05 -9.90
CA ALA A 210 -25.69 5.50 -11.29
C ALA A 210 -25.49 4.35 -12.30
N GLY A 211 -25.34 3.10 -11.83
CA GLY A 211 -25.10 1.93 -12.67
C GLY A 211 -23.68 1.82 -13.20
N ILE A 212 -22.71 2.42 -12.52
CA ILE A 212 -21.28 2.32 -12.88
C ILE A 212 -20.77 0.91 -12.58
N GLU A 213 -19.99 0.35 -13.50
CA GLU A 213 -19.41 -0.99 -13.34
C GLU A 213 -18.02 -0.93 -12.69
N CYS A 214 -17.26 0.14 -12.93
CA CYS A 214 -15.91 0.28 -12.41
C CYS A 214 -15.55 1.72 -11.99
N VAL A 215 -14.89 1.83 -10.84
CA VAL A 215 -14.37 3.09 -10.28
C VAL A 215 -12.86 2.98 -10.11
N ILE A 216 -12.12 3.96 -10.60
CA ILE A 216 -10.66 4.05 -10.56
C ILE A 216 -10.24 5.33 -9.84
N GLY A 217 -9.34 5.23 -8.87
CA GLY A 217 -8.81 6.39 -8.15
C GLY A 217 -7.43 6.16 -7.58
N HIS A 218 -6.93 7.07 -6.73
CA HIS A 218 -5.62 6.92 -6.11
C HIS A 218 -5.60 5.87 -4.99
N ARG A 219 -6.70 5.75 -4.25
CA ARG A 219 -6.81 4.84 -3.11
C ARG A 219 -8.27 4.54 -2.78
N VAL A 220 -8.49 3.43 -2.11
CA VAL A 220 -9.79 2.99 -1.61
C VAL A 220 -9.84 3.20 -0.10
N ALA A 221 -10.86 3.91 0.40
CA ALA A 221 -11.07 4.03 1.84
C ALA A 221 -11.56 2.68 2.43
N LYS A 222 -11.61 2.54 3.76
CA LYS A 222 -12.20 1.33 4.38
C LYS A 222 -13.69 1.26 4.03
N LEU A 223 -14.07 0.30 3.18
CA LEU A 223 -15.45 0.11 2.70
C LEU A 223 -16.16 -0.99 3.49
N THR A 224 -17.48 -0.88 3.59
CA THR A 224 -18.35 -1.93 4.12
C THR A 224 -19.19 -2.49 2.97
N ASN A 225 -19.01 -3.78 2.64
CA ASN A 225 -19.69 -4.55 1.57
C ASN A 225 -19.44 -4.06 0.12
N SER A 226 -18.37 -4.55 -0.50
CA SER A 226 -17.90 -4.13 -1.84
C SER A 226 -18.30 -5.04 -3.02
N THR A 227 -19.28 -5.92 -2.88
CA THR A 227 -19.46 -7.08 -3.79
C THR A 227 -20.04 -6.80 -5.19
N GLU A 228 -20.37 -5.56 -5.56
CA GLU A 228 -21.09 -5.28 -6.83
C GLU A 228 -20.40 -4.30 -7.80
N LEU A 229 -19.31 -3.64 -7.40
CA LEU A 229 -18.53 -2.76 -8.29
C LEU A 229 -17.07 -3.19 -8.37
N THR A 230 -16.49 -3.06 -9.55
CA THR A 230 -15.04 -3.23 -9.72
C THR A 230 -14.33 -1.96 -9.24
N LEU A 231 -13.51 -2.08 -8.21
CA LEU A 231 -12.68 -0.98 -7.72
C LEU A 231 -11.24 -1.23 -8.14
N LYS A 232 -10.59 -0.19 -8.65
CA LYS A 232 -9.18 -0.23 -9.03
C LYS A 232 -8.46 1.01 -8.52
N THR A 233 -7.19 0.85 -8.20
CA THR A 233 -6.30 2.00 -7.97
C THR A 233 -5.40 2.25 -9.18
N PHE A 234 -4.91 3.48 -9.36
CA PHE A 234 -3.93 3.77 -10.42
C PHE A 234 -2.65 2.94 -10.24
N SER A 235 -2.24 2.68 -9.00
CA SER A 235 -1.08 1.82 -8.72
C SER A 235 -1.34 0.35 -9.08
N GLU A 236 -2.54 -0.19 -8.84
CA GLU A 236 -2.93 -1.52 -9.34
C GLU A 236 -2.93 -1.62 -10.87
N LEU A 237 -3.08 -0.50 -11.57
CA LEU A 237 -3.03 -0.43 -13.03
C LEU A 237 -1.62 -0.09 -13.56
N GLY A 238 -0.63 0.11 -12.68
CA GLY A 238 0.73 0.49 -13.05
C GLY A 238 0.85 1.92 -13.62
N LEU A 239 -0.06 2.81 -13.24
CA LEU A 239 -0.12 4.20 -13.72
C LEU A 239 0.42 5.22 -12.70
N ALA A 240 0.50 4.84 -11.42
CA ALA A 240 0.93 5.68 -10.30
C ALA A 240 1.86 4.94 -9.35
#